data_AF-D4E446-F1
#
_entry.id   AF-D4E446-F1
#
_cell.length_a   1.000
_cell.length_b   1.000
_cell.length_c   1.000
_cell.angle_alpha   90.00
_cell.angle_beta   90.00
_cell.angle_gamma   90.00
#
_symmetry.space_group_name_H-M   'P 1'
#
loop_
_entity.id
_entity.type
_entity.pdbx_description
1 polymer ?
#
loop_
_entity_poly.entity_id
_entity_poly.type
_entity_poly.pdbx_seq_one_letter_code
_entity_poly.pdbx_strand_id
1 'polypeptide(L)'
;MAKGSVINLDFHSFTDPGTGARVTRLTPPEVLCHRNYFYQKCFTQDGRQLLFAAEFDGHRNYYLLDRQQRQAVQLTEGAGDNTFGGFLSPDDRFLYYVKNERELRRVTLSTQEESTVYRVPEEWVGYGTWVANSECTSLVGIEIDRRDWMPLTDWQVFHTFFTKNHVVACCASIFTAAKPRLSTKPPPGSGIQFTVPMTIAAWRSAMRGRTIGSTPACG
;
A
#
# COMPACT_ATOMS: atom_id res chain seq x y z
N MET A 1 4.11 23.03 2.34
CA MET A 1 4.44 22.37 3.62
C MET A 1 5.47 21.32 3.33
N ALA A 2 6.61 21.43 3.99
CA ALA A 2 7.72 20.50 3.79
C ALA A 2 7.48 19.22 4.59
N LYS A 3 8.07 18.11 4.14
CA LYS A 3 8.18 16.88 4.92
C LYS A 3 8.68 17.16 6.35
N GLY A 4 8.09 16.47 7.34
CA GLY A 4 8.37 16.69 8.76
C GLY A 4 7.58 17.83 9.42
N SER A 5 6.84 18.64 8.64
CA SER A 5 5.94 19.65 9.20
C SER A 5 4.87 19.00 10.10
N VAL A 6 4.50 19.71 11.18
CA VAL A 6 3.49 19.27 12.15
C VAL A 6 2.25 20.12 12.04
N ILE A 7 1.09 19.48 12.03
CA ILE A 7 -0.22 20.11 11.92
C ILE A 7 -1.04 19.76 13.16
N ASN A 8 -1.62 20.74 13.83
CA ASN A 8 -2.62 20.51 14.87
C ASN A 8 -3.98 20.25 14.22
N LEU A 9 -4.68 19.21 14.65
CA LEU A 9 -6.00 18.84 14.13
C LEU A 9 -7.07 19.01 15.21
N ASP A 10 -8.18 19.63 14.84
CA ASP A 10 -9.33 19.79 15.71
C ASP A 10 -10.29 18.61 15.57
N PHE A 11 -10.32 17.75 16.58
CA PHE A 11 -11.24 16.62 16.62
C PHE A 11 -12.64 17.08 16.98
N HIS A 12 -13.62 16.67 16.17
CA HIS A 12 -15.02 17.01 16.38
C HIS A 12 -15.83 15.75 16.67
N SER A 13 -16.37 15.65 17.89
CA SER A 13 -17.20 14.53 18.32
C SER A 13 -18.69 14.91 18.30
N PHE A 14 -19.51 14.00 17.81
CA PHE A 14 -20.97 14.13 17.78
C PHE A 14 -21.62 12.77 18.01
N THR A 15 -22.93 12.77 18.26
CA THR A 15 -23.73 11.55 18.39
C THR A 15 -24.45 11.28 17.08
N ASP A 16 -24.30 10.08 16.55
CA ASP A 16 -25.03 9.64 15.37
C ASP A 16 -26.55 9.59 15.67
N PRO A 17 -27.40 10.29 14.91
CA PRO A 17 -28.82 10.39 15.21
C PRO A 17 -29.61 9.09 14.98
N GLY A 18 -29.10 8.17 14.15
CA GLY A 18 -29.79 6.90 13.86
C GLY A 18 -29.50 5.79 14.87
N THR A 19 -28.28 5.76 15.42
CA THR A 19 -27.79 4.67 16.26
C THR A 19 -27.46 5.10 17.69
N GLY A 20 -27.33 6.40 17.95
CA GLY A 20 -26.85 6.94 19.23
C GLY A 20 -25.35 6.72 19.47
N ALA A 21 -24.61 6.19 18.49
CA ALA A 21 -23.17 5.94 18.62
C ALA A 21 -22.39 7.27 18.65
N ARG A 22 -21.34 7.34 19.48
CA ARG A 22 -20.42 8.47 19.48
C ARG A 22 -19.46 8.37 18.29
N VAL A 23 -19.49 9.35 17.40
CA VAL A 23 -18.60 9.47 16.23
C VAL A 23 -17.63 10.62 16.44
N THR A 24 -16.37 10.47 16.00
CA THR A 24 -15.37 11.55 16.07
C THR A 24 -14.70 11.71 14.71
N ARG A 25 -14.82 12.91 14.12
CA ARG A 25 -14.08 13.31 12.92
C ARG A 25 -12.68 13.77 13.34
N LEU A 26 -11.66 13.24 12.67
CA LEU A 26 -10.24 13.49 13.01
C LEU A 26 -9.59 14.58 12.15
N THR A 27 -10.19 14.92 11.01
CA THR A 27 -9.62 15.86 10.03
C THR A 27 -10.60 17.01 9.74
N PRO A 28 -10.08 18.17 9.29
CA PRO A 28 -10.92 19.27 8.84
C PRO A 28 -11.79 18.87 7.64
N PRO A 29 -13.06 19.28 7.59
CA PRO A 29 -13.97 18.95 6.48
C PRO A 29 -13.63 19.69 5.17
N GLU A 30 -12.91 20.81 5.24
CA GLU A 30 -12.49 21.62 4.09
C GLU A 30 -11.24 21.09 3.39
N VAL A 31 -10.53 20.12 3.98
CA VAL A 31 -9.35 19.48 3.38
C VAL A 31 -9.68 18.05 2.99
N LEU A 32 -9.40 17.69 1.74
CA LEU A 32 -9.54 16.32 1.28
C LEU A 32 -8.60 15.41 2.06
N CYS A 33 -9.20 14.50 2.84
CA CYS A 33 -8.50 13.50 3.63
C CYS A 33 -9.16 12.13 3.46
N HIS A 34 -8.37 11.06 3.46
CA HIS A 34 -8.89 9.71 3.37
C HIS A 34 -7.95 8.68 4.02
N ARG A 35 -8.52 7.53 4.39
CA ARG A 35 -7.77 6.37 4.86
C ARG A 35 -7.20 5.57 3.68
N ASN A 36 -6.13 4.82 3.94
CA ASN A 36 -5.58 3.83 2.99
C ASN A 36 -6.55 2.65 2.76
N TYR A 37 -6.22 1.65 1.95
CA TYR A 37 -7.06 0.45 1.80
C TYR A 37 -7.25 -0.29 3.15
N PHE A 38 -8.39 -0.97 3.31
CA PHE A 38 -8.79 -1.57 4.61
C PHE A 38 -7.92 -2.75 5.05
N TYR A 39 -7.30 -3.44 4.10
CA TYR A 39 -6.40 -4.57 4.37
C TYR A 39 -4.95 -4.14 4.62
N GLN A 40 -4.64 -2.84 4.53
CA GLN A 40 -3.30 -2.30 4.74
C GLN A 40 -3.19 -1.71 6.15
N LYS A 41 -2.15 -2.11 6.90
CA LYS A 41 -1.94 -1.64 8.28
C LYS A 41 -1.79 -0.11 8.33
N CYS A 42 -2.66 0.57 9.06
CA CYS A 42 -2.59 2.01 9.27
C CYS A 42 -2.62 2.47 10.73
N PHE A 43 -2.84 1.57 11.69
CA PHE A 43 -2.64 1.88 13.10
C PHE A 43 -1.32 1.28 13.59
N THR A 44 -0.64 1.99 14.48
CA THR A 44 0.46 1.42 15.27
C THR A 44 -0.06 0.35 16.24
N GLN A 45 0.82 -0.52 16.73
CA GLN A 45 0.43 -1.65 17.60
C GLN A 45 -0.23 -1.19 18.90
N ASP A 46 0.18 -0.04 19.43
CA ASP A 46 -0.42 0.59 20.60
C ASP A 46 -1.72 1.36 20.29
N GLY A 47 -2.11 1.44 19.03
CA GLY A 47 -3.30 2.18 18.55
C GLY A 47 -3.21 3.70 18.70
N ARG A 48 -2.05 4.24 19.10
CA ARG A 48 -1.86 5.68 19.36
C ARG A 48 -1.75 6.49 18.08
N GLN A 49 -1.05 5.97 17.09
CA GLN A 49 -0.80 6.65 15.84
C GLN A 49 -1.61 6.06 14.68
N LEU A 50 -2.03 6.92 13.76
CA LEU A 50 -2.83 6.59 12.59
C LEU A 50 -2.21 7.17 11.31
N LEU A 51 -1.88 6.31 10.37
CA LEU A 51 -1.51 6.67 9.00
C LEU A 51 -2.75 7.09 8.21
N PHE A 52 -2.69 8.24 7.56
CA PHE A 52 -3.72 8.70 6.64
C PHE A 52 -3.11 9.56 5.53
N ALA A 53 -3.92 9.92 4.55
CA ALA A 53 -3.51 10.83 3.49
C ALA A 53 -4.38 12.09 3.50
N ALA A 54 -3.76 13.21 3.15
CA ALA A 54 -4.42 14.50 3.10
C ALA A 54 -3.78 15.44 2.09
N GLU A 55 -4.54 16.45 1.67
CA GLU A 55 -4.13 17.47 0.70
C GLU A 55 -3.98 18.85 1.36
N PHE A 56 -3.30 18.90 2.50
CA PHE A 56 -3.06 20.18 3.21
C PHE A 56 -2.14 21.15 2.43
N ASP A 57 -1.42 20.66 1.42
CA ASP A 57 -0.39 21.42 0.70
C ASP A 57 -0.52 21.28 -0.83
N GLY A 58 -1.74 21.16 -1.35
CA GLY A 58 -2.00 21.06 -2.81
C GLY A 58 -1.56 19.73 -3.46
N HIS A 59 -0.86 18.88 -2.72
CA HIS A 59 -0.56 17.51 -3.10
C HIS A 59 -1.06 16.54 -2.04
N ARG A 60 -1.58 15.40 -2.49
CA ARG A 60 -2.04 14.34 -1.60
C ARG A 60 -0.85 13.56 -1.11
N ASN A 61 -0.53 13.74 0.17
CA ASN A 61 0.63 13.16 0.83
C ASN A 61 0.22 12.33 2.04
N TYR A 62 1.15 11.54 2.56
CA TYR A 62 0.97 10.75 3.77
C TYR A 62 1.30 11.54 5.03
N TYR A 63 0.53 11.27 6.08
CA TYR A 63 0.66 11.87 7.40
C TYR A 63 0.51 10.81 8.48
N LEU A 64 1.21 11.01 9.61
CA LEU A 64 1.08 10.20 10.81
C LEU A 64 0.45 11.02 11.93
N LEU A 65 -0.80 10.68 12.27
CA LEU A 65 -1.57 11.34 13.32
C LEU A 65 -1.30 10.69 14.67
N ASP A 66 -0.75 11.44 15.63
CA ASP A 66 -0.84 11.12 17.06
C ASP A 66 -2.23 11.50 17.58
N ARG A 67 -3.04 10.50 17.94
CA ARG A 67 -4.43 10.71 18.35
C ARG A 67 -4.58 11.35 19.73
N GLN A 68 -3.57 11.23 20.59
CA GLN A 68 -3.59 11.82 21.93
C GLN A 68 -3.21 13.29 21.86
N GLN A 69 -2.15 13.62 21.10
CA GLN A 69 -1.67 14.98 20.90
C GLN A 69 -2.49 15.76 19.87
N ARG A 70 -3.27 15.05 19.05
CA ARG A 70 -4.03 15.60 17.91
C ARG A 70 -3.11 16.33 16.93
N GLN A 71 -1.93 15.76 16.71
CA GLN A 71 -0.90 16.31 15.85
C GLN A 71 -0.60 15.33 14.73
N ALA A 72 -0.54 15.82 13.50
CA ALA A 72 -0.17 15.05 12.33
C ALA A 72 1.19 15.52 11.80
N VAL A 73 2.14 14.60 11.66
CA VAL A 73 3.44 14.85 11.02
C VAL A 73 3.33 14.47 9.55
N GLN A 74 3.79 15.34 8.64
CA GLN A 74 3.87 15.05 7.21
C GLN A 74 5.01 14.07 6.91
N LEU A 75 4.68 12.90 6.35
CA LEU A 75 5.64 11.82 6.06
C LEU A 75 6.20 11.87 4.63
N THR A 76 5.46 12.45 3.68
CA THR A 76 5.85 12.53 2.27
C THR A 76 5.54 13.91 1.69
N GLU A 77 6.15 14.23 0.55
CA GLU A 77 5.96 15.53 -0.12
C GLU A 77 6.02 15.41 -1.65
N GLY A 78 5.53 16.45 -2.34
CA GLY A 78 5.45 16.50 -3.79
C GLY A 78 4.31 15.66 -4.38
N ALA A 79 4.21 15.65 -5.70
CA ALA A 79 3.21 14.87 -6.42
C ALA A 79 3.57 13.37 -6.54
N GLY A 80 2.59 12.55 -6.91
CA GLY A 80 2.81 11.18 -7.38
C GLY A 80 2.64 10.06 -6.34
N ASP A 81 2.22 10.38 -5.12
CA ASP A 81 1.96 9.36 -4.10
C ASP A 81 0.70 8.55 -4.44
N ASN A 82 0.81 7.23 -4.49
CA ASN A 82 -0.35 6.37 -4.35
C ASN A 82 -0.74 6.34 -2.87
N THR A 83 -1.73 7.15 -2.52
CA THR A 83 -2.16 7.37 -1.13
C THR A 83 -3.12 6.31 -0.58
N PHE A 84 -3.46 5.29 -1.36
CA PHE A 84 -4.33 4.19 -0.94
C PHE A 84 -3.54 2.93 -0.56
N GLY A 85 -2.45 2.64 -1.26
CA GLY A 85 -1.71 1.39 -1.11
C GLY A 85 -0.73 1.33 0.06
N GLY A 86 -0.36 2.47 0.64
CA GLY A 86 0.66 2.53 1.68
C GLY A 86 0.26 1.89 3.02
N PHE A 87 1.27 1.39 3.74
CA PHE A 87 1.10 0.65 4.99
C PHE A 87 2.29 0.80 5.94
N LEU A 88 2.03 0.62 7.23
CA LEU A 88 3.04 0.62 8.28
C LEU A 88 3.72 -0.76 8.41
N SER A 89 5.00 -0.77 8.73
CA SER A 89 5.71 -2.00 9.11
C SER A 89 5.17 -2.59 10.43
N PRO A 90 5.31 -3.91 10.67
CA PRO A 90 4.84 -4.56 11.89
C PRO A 90 5.41 -3.96 13.18
N ASP A 91 6.66 -3.48 13.12
CA ASP A 91 7.44 -2.87 14.20
C ASP A 91 7.25 -1.34 14.33
N ASP A 92 6.33 -0.74 13.58
CA ASP A 92 5.99 0.69 13.62
C ASP A 92 7.17 1.64 13.33
N ARG A 93 8.17 1.17 12.57
CA ARG A 93 9.36 1.97 12.21
C ARG A 93 9.29 2.59 10.82
N PHE A 94 8.50 2.01 9.93
CA PHE A 94 8.51 2.39 8.52
C PHE A 94 7.10 2.55 7.94
N LEU A 95 6.98 3.48 7.00
CA LEU A 95 5.91 3.52 6.01
C LEU A 95 6.45 2.98 4.68
N TYR A 96 5.71 2.09 4.03
CA TYR A 96 5.94 1.70 2.64
C TYR A 96 4.82 2.26 1.77
N TYR A 97 5.16 2.80 0.61
CA TYR A 97 4.19 3.27 -0.37
C TYR A 97 4.80 3.31 -1.79
N VAL A 98 3.96 3.50 -2.80
CA VAL A 98 4.41 3.66 -4.18
C VAL A 98 4.34 5.12 -4.59
N LYS A 99 5.42 5.64 -5.17
CA LYS A 99 5.48 6.97 -5.79
C LYS A 99 5.68 6.86 -7.29
N ASN A 100 5.03 7.75 -8.06
CA ASN A 100 5.11 7.83 -9.51
C ASN A 100 4.87 6.47 -10.20
N GLU A 101 3.96 5.67 -9.62
CA GLU A 101 3.51 4.36 -10.12
C GLU A 101 4.59 3.28 -10.24
N ARG A 102 5.86 3.58 -9.94
CA ARG A 102 7.01 2.72 -10.22
C ARG A 102 7.94 2.53 -9.03
N GLU A 103 8.00 3.49 -8.13
CA GLU A 103 8.96 3.48 -7.04
C GLU A 103 8.30 3.02 -5.76
N LEU A 104 8.59 1.80 -5.35
CA LEU A 104 8.30 1.39 -3.99
C LEU A 104 9.30 2.08 -3.06
N ARG A 105 8.79 2.99 -2.24
CA ARG A 105 9.55 3.77 -1.28
C ARG A 105 9.30 3.29 0.13
N ARG A 106 10.30 3.52 0.97
CA ARG A 106 10.27 3.32 2.42
C ARG A 106 10.61 4.64 3.09
N VAL A 107 9.79 5.07 4.04
CA VAL A 107 10.02 6.23 4.90
C VAL A 107 10.25 5.77 6.32
N THR A 108 11.35 6.18 6.95
CA THR A 108 11.59 5.99 8.38
C THR A 108 10.72 6.95 9.17
N LEU A 109 9.83 6.46 10.04
CA LEU A 109 8.82 7.32 10.68
C LEU A 109 9.42 8.35 11.65
N SER A 110 10.55 8.05 12.29
CA SER A 110 11.19 8.93 13.26
C SER A 110 11.98 10.09 12.62
N THR A 111 12.60 9.87 11.47
CA THR A 111 13.48 10.85 10.80
C THR A 111 12.89 11.41 9.51
N GLN A 112 11.80 10.80 9.02
CA GLN A 112 11.23 11.02 7.69
C GLN A 112 12.24 10.81 6.54
N GLU A 113 13.36 10.12 6.80
CA GLU A 113 14.29 9.73 5.74
C GLU A 113 13.60 8.76 4.79
N GLU A 114 13.79 8.96 3.48
CA GLU A 114 13.16 8.16 2.45
C GLU A 114 14.16 7.50 1.53
N SER A 115 13.91 6.23 1.23
CA SER A 115 14.74 5.42 0.33
C SER A 115 13.85 4.63 -0.62
N THR A 116 14.24 4.55 -1.90
CA THR A 116 13.63 3.61 -2.85
C THR A 116 14.12 2.20 -2.55
N VAL A 117 13.19 1.30 -2.28
CA VAL A 117 13.48 -0.12 -2.01
C VAL A 117 13.53 -0.90 -3.31
N TYR A 118 12.57 -0.62 -4.20
CA TYR A 118 12.42 -1.29 -5.47
C TYR A 118 11.87 -0.31 -6.50
N ARG A 119 12.31 -0.46 -7.74
CA ARG A 119 11.81 0.29 -8.88
C ARG A 119 11.34 -0.71 -9.92
N VAL A 120 10.08 -0.60 -10.32
CA VAL A 120 9.52 -1.40 -11.42
C VAL A 120 10.36 -1.11 -12.68
N PRO A 121 10.93 -2.15 -13.32
CA PRO A 121 11.74 -1.99 -14.52
C PRO A 121 10.98 -1.31 -15.66
N GLU A 122 11.67 -0.82 -16.67
CA GLU A 122 11.02 -0.07 -17.74
C GLU A 122 10.12 -0.94 -18.59
N GLU A 123 10.44 -2.20 -18.79
CA GLU A 123 9.66 -3.16 -19.56
C GLU A 123 8.37 -3.61 -18.87
N TRP A 124 8.16 -3.25 -17.61
CA TRP A 124 6.98 -3.59 -16.82
C TRP A 124 6.19 -2.35 -16.38
N VAL A 125 4.91 -2.56 -16.08
CA VAL A 125 4.02 -1.57 -15.46
C VAL A 125 3.50 -2.14 -14.15
N GLY A 126 3.75 -1.42 -13.05
CA GLY A 126 3.24 -1.80 -11.74
C GLY A 126 1.72 -1.72 -11.72
N TYR A 127 1.06 -2.75 -11.21
CA TYR A 127 -0.39 -2.86 -11.22
C TYR A 127 -0.91 -3.21 -9.82
N GLY A 128 -1.91 -2.44 -9.36
CA GLY A 128 -2.52 -2.65 -8.05
C GLY A 128 -1.62 -2.26 -6.88
N THR A 129 -1.79 -2.97 -5.76
CA THR A 129 -1.15 -2.65 -4.47
C THR A 129 -0.08 -3.67 -4.13
N TRP A 130 1.08 -3.21 -3.63
CA TRP A 130 2.11 -4.07 -3.06
C TRP A 130 1.71 -4.52 -1.65
N VAL A 131 1.83 -5.82 -1.36
CA VAL A 131 1.43 -6.41 -0.08
C VAL A 131 2.61 -7.12 0.55
N ALA A 132 2.84 -6.85 1.84
CA ALA A 132 3.89 -7.50 2.61
C ALA A 132 3.47 -8.87 3.17
N ASN A 133 4.43 -9.78 3.33
CA ASN A 133 4.27 -10.89 4.26
C ASN A 133 4.21 -10.37 5.71
N SER A 134 3.74 -11.21 6.64
CA SER A 134 3.57 -10.82 8.04
C SER A 134 4.86 -10.32 8.73
N GLU A 135 6.01 -10.89 8.35
CA GLU A 135 7.33 -10.48 8.87
C GLU A 135 7.87 -9.19 8.21
N CYS A 136 7.20 -8.68 7.17
CA CYS A 136 7.62 -7.52 6.38
C CYS A 136 9.05 -7.66 5.81
N THR A 137 9.43 -8.90 5.48
CA THR A 137 10.72 -9.24 4.83
C THR A 137 10.57 -9.44 3.32
N SER A 138 9.35 -9.57 2.81
CA SER A 138 9.08 -9.71 1.39
C SER A 138 7.78 -8.99 1.03
N LEU A 139 7.72 -8.48 -0.20
CA LEU A 139 6.50 -7.95 -0.80
C LEU A 139 6.15 -8.74 -2.04
N VAL A 140 4.85 -8.81 -2.30
CA VAL A 140 4.30 -9.26 -3.57
C VAL A 140 3.62 -8.07 -4.24
N GLY A 141 3.98 -7.83 -5.50
CA GLY A 141 3.34 -6.88 -6.39
C GLY A 141 2.95 -7.56 -7.69
N ILE A 142 2.01 -6.97 -8.42
CA ILE A 142 1.65 -7.41 -9.77
C ILE A 142 2.31 -6.46 -10.76
N GLU A 143 2.94 -7.03 -11.78
CA GLU A 143 3.55 -6.30 -12.87
C GLU A 143 3.02 -6.85 -14.20
N ILE A 144 2.63 -5.96 -15.09
CA ILE A 144 2.13 -6.32 -16.44
C ILE A 144 3.20 -5.92 -17.44
N ASP A 145 3.53 -6.79 -18.40
CA ASP A 145 4.45 -6.43 -19.48
C ASP A 145 3.93 -5.16 -20.16
N ARG A 146 4.80 -4.16 -20.36
CA ARG A 146 4.38 -2.86 -20.89
C ARG A 146 3.69 -2.98 -22.25
N ARG A 147 4.04 -3.98 -23.06
CA ARG A 147 3.43 -4.21 -24.38
C ARG A 147 1.99 -4.72 -24.28
N ASP A 148 1.65 -5.35 -23.16
CA ASP A 148 0.33 -5.90 -22.87
C ASP A 148 -0.55 -4.95 -22.06
N TRP A 149 0.07 -3.98 -21.37
CA TRP A 149 -0.65 -3.02 -20.55
C TRP A 149 -1.53 -2.09 -21.37
N MET A 150 -2.77 -1.92 -20.93
CA MET A 150 -3.68 -0.89 -21.42
C MET A 150 -4.52 -0.34 -20.25
N PRO A 151 -4.90 0.94 -20.28
CA PRO A 151 -5.77 1.50 -19.25
C PRO A 151 -7.16 0.84 -19.32
N LEU A 152 -7.67 0.38 -18.18
CA LEU A 152 -9.03 -0.16 -18.09
C LEU A 152 -10.03 1.00 -18.03
N THR A 153 -10.57 1.38 -19.19
CA THR A 153 -11.51 2.52 -19.31
C THR A 153 -12.97 2.12 -19.18
N ASP A 154 -13.30 0.86 -19.48
CA ASP A 154 -14.66 0.35 -19.48
C ASP A 154 -14.69 -1.20 -19.41
N TRP A 155 -15.91 -1.75 -19.35
CA TRP A 155 -16.13 -3.19 -19.27
C TRP A 155 -15.74 -3.96 -20.53
N GLN A 156 -15.77 -3.35 -21.72
CA GLN A 156 -15.35 -3.99 -22.96
C GLN A 156 -13.83 -4.10 -23.02
N VAL A 157 -13.11 -3.06 -22.58
CA VAL A 157 -11.65 -3.09 -22.44
C VAL A 157 -11.25 -4.11 -21.39
N PHE A 158 -11.92 -4.15 -20.24
CA PHE A 158 -11.70 -5.20 -19.25
C PHE A 158 -11.95 -6.61 -19.83
N HIS A 159 -13.05 -6.82 -20.55
CA HIS A 159 -13.33 -8.12 -21.16
C HIS A 159 -12.27 -8.52 -22.20
N THR A 160 -11.80 -7.56 -23.00
CA THR A 160 -10.72 -7.77 -23.97
C THR A 160 -9.40 -8.11 -23.27
N PHE A 161 -9.06 -7.37 -22.21
CA PHE A 161 -7.90 -7.63 -21.38
C PHE A 161 -7.98 -9.00 -20.71
N PHE A 162 -9.15 -9.36 -20.18
CA PHE A 162 -9.41 -10.65 -19.53
C PHE A 162 -9.33 -11.84 -20.49
N THR A 163 -9.70 -11.66 -21.76
CA THR A 163 -9.73 -12.75 -22.75
C THR A 163 -8.42 -12.89 -23.53
N LYS A 164 -7.56 -11.86 -23.52
CA LYS A 164 -6.22 -11.94 -24.09
C LYS A 164 -5.27 -12.72 -23.18
N ASN A 165 -4.39 -13.53 -23.77
CA ASN A 165 -3.29 -14.20 -23.07
C ASN A 165 -2.13 -13.22 -22.82
N HIS A 166 -2.33 -12.28 -21.89
CA HIS A 166 -1.27 -11.35 -21.49
C HIS A 166 -0.20 -12.03 -20.65
N VAL A 167 1.05 -11.56 -20.78
CA VAL A 167 2.14 -11.93 -19.89
C VAL A 167 2.04 -11.07 -18.62
N VAL A 168 1.48 -11.68 -17.57
CA VAL A 168 1.44 -11.09 -16.24
C VAL A 168 2.53 -11.75 -15.39
N ALA A 169 3.40 -10.93 -14.78
CA ALA A 169 4.36 -11.38 -13.79
C ALA A 169 3.90 -11.02 -12.38
N CYS A 170 4.02 -11.99 -11.48
CA CYS A 170 3.92 -11.72 -10.05
C CYS A 170 5.34 -11.47 -9.55
N CYS A 171 5.67 -10.22 -9.20
CA CYS A 171 6.99 -9.89 -8.71
C CYS A 171 7.02 -10.02 -7.19
N ALA A 172 7.87 -10.91 -6.68
CA ALA A 172 8.14 -11.02 -5.25
C ALA A 172 9.47 -10.31 -4.96
N SER A 173 9.40 -9.11 -4.38
CA SER A 173 10.58 -8.36 -3.95
C SER A 173 10.92 -8.74 -2.51
N ILE A 174 12.08 -9.36 -2.29
CA ILE A 174 12.59 -9.68 -0.95
C ILE A 174 13.28 -8.44 -0.39
N PHE A 175 12.81 -7.91 0.74
CA PHE A 175 13.62 -7.02 1.55
C PHE A 175 14.74 -7.87 2.15
N THR A 176 15.99 -7.64 1.73
CA THR A 176 17.09 -7.99 2.62
C THR A 176 17.09 -6.97 3.76
N ALA A 177 16.34 -7.26 4.82
CA ALA A 177 16.57 -6.64 6.11
C ALA A 177 18.06 -6.84 6.42
N ALA A 178 18.79 -5.74 6.58
CA ALA A 178 20.22 -5.79 6.86
C ALA A 178 20.44 -6.53 8.19
N LYS A 179 20.74 -7.84 8.13
CA LYS A 179 21.49 -8.49 9.19
C LYS A 179 22.85 -7.80 9.29
N PRO A 180 23.40 -7.57 10.51
CA PRO A 180 24.75 -7.05 10.64
C PRO A 180 25.70 -8.00 9.90
N ARG A 181 26.38 -7.49 8.87
CA ARG A 181 27.28 -8.28 8.03
C ARG A 181 28.47 -8.74 8.86
N LEU A 182 28.63 -10.06 8.99
CA LEU A 182 29.97 -10.62 8.93
C LEU A 182 30.43 -10.54 7.47
N SER A 183 31.65 -10.02 7.31
CA SER A 183 32.33 -9.68 6.06
C SER A 183 32.21 -10.75 4.98
N THR A 184 31.54 -10.42 3.87
CA THR A 184 31.94 -10.72 2.48
C THR A 184 31.13 -9.83 1.53
N LYS A 185 31.76 -9.28 0.48
CA LYS A 185 31.11 -8.49 -0.59
C LYS A 185 29.95 -9.30 -1.23
N PRO A 186 28.77 -8.71 -1.48
CA PRO A 186 27.70 -9.38 -2.22
C PRO A 186 28.02 -9.35 -3.73
N PRO A 187 27.65 -10.39 -4.50
CA PRO A 187 27.71 -10.36 -5.95
C PRO A 187 26.60 -9.46 -6.53
N PRO A 188 26.79 -8.89 -7.72
CA PRO A 188 25.75 -8.08 -8.38
C PRO A 188 24.61 -9.00 -8.85
N GLY A 189 23.36 -8.68 -8.47
CA GLY A 189 22.16 -9.30 -9.05
C GLY A 189 21.28 -10.19 -8.15
N SER A 190 21.19 -9.94 -6.83
CA SER A 190 20.40 -10.78 -5.92
C SER A 190 18.91 -10.38 -5.83
N GLY A 191 18.23 -10.29 -6.98
CA GLY A 191 16.76 -10.30 -7.05
C GLY A 191 16.33 -11.62 -7.67
N ILE A 192 15.71 -12.52 -6.89
CA ILE A 192 15.11 -13.72 -7.47
C ILE A 192 13.74 -13.30 -8.03
N GLN A 193 13.69 -13.02 -9.33
CA GLN A 193 12.45 -12.80 -10.06
C GLN A 193 11.83 -14.17 -10.35
N PHE A 194 10.73 -14.51 -9.67
CA PHE A 194 9.92 -15.67 -10.07
C PHE A 194 8.91 -15.21 -11.11
N THR A 195 9.25 -15.36 -12.39
CA THR A 195 8.25 -15.22 -13.45
C THR A 195 7.40 -16.48 -13.45
N VAL A 196 6.28 -16.46 -12.71
CA VAL A 196 5.23 -17.46 -12.89
C VAL A 196 4.28 -16.90 -13.96
N PRO A 197 4.24 -17.45 -15.18
CA PRO A 197 3.18 -17.13 -16.12
C PRO A 197 1.86 -17.69 -15.54
N MET A 198 1.17 -16.89 -14.74
CA MET A 198 -0.18 -17.22 -14.30
C MET A 198 -1.15 -16.84 -15.43
N THR A 199 -1.43 -17.81 -16.30
CA THR A 199 -2.62 -17.73 -17.14
C THR A 199 -3.86 -17.76 -16.24
N ILE A 200 -4.96 -17.12 -16.64
CA ILE A 200 -6.26 -17.20 -15.95
C ILE A 200 -6.69 -18.68 -15.73
N ALA A 201 -6.22 -19.59 -16.59
CA ALA A 201 -6.40 -21.03 -16.42
C ALA A 201 -5.73 -21.59 -15.15
N ALA A 202 -4.52 -21.12 -14.79
CA ALA A 202 -3.83 -21.52 -13.55
C ALA A 202 -4.58 -21.03 -12.29
N TRP A 203 -5.11 -19.80 -12.32
CA TRP A 203 -5.95 -19.27 -11.24
C TRP A 203 -7.28 -20.02 -11.10
N ARG A 204 -7.95 -20.32 -12.21
CA ARG A 204 -9.17 -21.16 -12.23
C ARG A 204 -8.93 -22.60 -11.77
N SER A 205 -7.70 -23.11 -11.90
CA SER A 205 -7.33 -24.44 -11.40
C SER A 205 -7.09 -24.42 -9.88
N ALA A 206 -6.41 -23.39 -9.37
CA ALA A 206 -6.19 -23.19 -7.94
C ALA A 206 -7.50 -22.98 -7.15
N MET A 207 -8.50 -22.34 -7.75
CA MET A 207 -9.81 -22.10 -7.14
C MET A 207 -10.76 -23.32 -7.18
N ARG A 208 -10.48 -24.33 -8.03
CA ARG A 208 -11.31 -25.55 -8.13
C ARG A 208 -11.06 -26.58 -7.01
N GLY A 209 -10.00 -26.41 -6.21
CA GLY A 209 -9.66 -27.32 -5.12
C GLY A 209 -10.32 -27.03 -3.76
N ARG A 210 -11.16 -26.00 -3.65
CA ARG A 210 -11.88 -25.67 -2.40
C ARG A 210 -13.39 -25.78 -2.62
N THR A 211 -13.93 -26.98 -2.41
CA THR A 211 -15.35 -27.15 -2.15
C THR A 211 -15.71 -26.38 -0.88
N ILE A 212 -16.54 -25.34 -1.02
CA ILE A 212 -17.22 -24.72 0.12
C ILE A 212 -18.25 -25.74 0.58
N GLY A 213 -18.03 -26.34 1.75
CA GLY A 213 -19.02 -27.17 2.41
C GLY A 213 -20.30 -26.36 2.62
N SER A 214 -21.41 -26.87 2.10
CA SER A 214 -22.75 -26.32 2.31
C SER A 214 -23.18 -26.54 3.75
N THR A 215 -23.34 -25.47 4.53
CA THR A 215 -24.05 -25.50 5.81
C THR A 215 -25.56 -25.44 5.52
N PRO A 216 -26.42 -26.29 6.14
CA PRO A 216 -27.86 -26.22 5.92
C PRO A 216 -28.46 -24.99 6.60
N ALA A 217 -29.43 -24.38 5.93
CA ALA A 217 -30.22 -23.27 6.48
C ALA A 217 -31.09 -23.77 7.65
N CYS A 218 -31.05 -23.06 8.78
CA CYS A 218 -32.02 -23.23 9.84
C CYS A 218 -33.42 -22.79 9.36
N GLY A 219 -34.37 -23.71 9.47
CA GLY A 219 -35.80 -23.46 9.62
C GLY A 219 -36.28 -24.16 10.89
#